data_AF-A0A7V9V0X5-F1
#
_entry.id   AF-A0A7V9V0X5-F1
#
_cell.length_a   1.000
_cell.length_b   1.000
_cell.length_c   1.000
_cell.angle_alpha   90.00
_cell.angle_beta   90.00
_cell.angle_gamma   90.00
#
_symmetry.space_group_name_H-M   'P 1'
#
loop_
_entity.id
_entity.type
_entity.pdbx_description
1 polymer ?
#
loop_
_entity_poly.entity_id
_entity_poly.type
_entity_poly.pdbx_seq_one_letter_code
_entity_poly.pdbx_strand_id
1 'polypeptide(L)'
;MADLDSVEAYLEGKDPAGVALFRRFETFVERCGFSEPAPRSSIVYWRRTRVFAGAYIERRRLELNIDLLREAEHPCLIAAFPTTKRVITHRLRITDAAQLDESIRALVAEAYDDVGPGTRGG
;
A
#
# COMPACT_ATOMS: atom_id res chain seq x y z
N MET A 1 -5.46 18.11 -0.36
CA MET A 1 -5.24 17.16 0.74
C MET A 1 -3.90 17.51 1.37
N ALA A 2 -3.86 17.80 2.67
CA ALA A 2 -2.63 18.26 3.32
C ALA A 2 -1.62 17.10 3.45
N ASP A 3 -0.35 17.40 3.26
CA ASP A 3 0.76 16.57 3.74
C ASP A 3 0.74 16.52 5.27
N LEU A 4 1.15 15.39 5.83
CA LEU A 4 1.42 15.24 7.26
C LEU A 4 2.92 15.09 7.48
N ASP A 5 3.38 15.49 8.66
CA ASP A 5 4.81 15.45 8.98
C ASP A 5 5.31 14.04 9.35
N SER A 6 4.40 13.10 9.66
CA SER A 6 4.77 11.73 10.03
C SER A 6 3.62 10.72 9.86
N VAL A 7 3.98 9.44 9.84
CA VAL A 7 3.02 8.32 9.91
C VAL A 7 2.27 8.33 11.24
N GLU A 8 2.90 8.74 12.34
CA GLU A 8 2.23 8.86 13.64
C GLU A 8 1.11 9.89 13.62
N ALA A 9 1.33 11.05 12.98
CA ALA A 9 0.29 12.06 12.79
C ALA A 9 -0.88 11.53 11.95
N TYR A 10 -0.63 10.60 11.02
CA TYR A 10 -1.70 9.91 10.32
C TYR A 10 -2.46 8.94 11.24
N LEU A 11 -1.76 8.21 12.11
CA LEU A 11 -2.37 7.18 12.97
C LEU A 11 -3.10 7.73 14.20
N GLU A 12 -2.84 8.98 14.57
CA GLU A 12 -3.46 9.63 15.73
C GLU A 12 -5.00 9.60 15.65
N GLY A 13 -5.63 9.14 16.75
CA GLY A 13 -7.09 9.06 16.86
C GLY A 13 -7.76 7.97 16.01
N LYS A 14 -7.01 7.15 15.26
CA LYS A 14 -7.59 6.04 14.48
C LYS A 14 -7.93 4.85 15.37
N ASP A 15 -8.85 4.02 14.87
CA ASP A 15 -9.28 2.81 15.57
C ASP A 15 -8.10 1.83 15.77
N PRO A 16 -7.86 1.32 16.99
CA PRO A 16 -6.73 0.44 17.28
C PRO A 16 -6.67 -0.83 16.40
N ALA A 17 -7.82 -1.39 16.00
CA ALA A 17 -7.84 -2.56 15.13
C ALA A 17 -7.36 -2.20 13.71
N GLY A 18 -7.75 -1.03 13.20
CA GLY A 18 -7.25 -0.51 11.94
C GLY A 18 -5.75 -0.19 12.00
N VAL A 19 -5.28 0.40 13.10
CA VAL A 19 -3.86 0.67 13.34
C VAL A 19 -3.05 -0.62 13.38
N ALA A 20 -3.55 -1.68 14.02
CA ALA A 20 -2.86 -2.98 14.06
C ALA A 20 -2.69 -3.60 12.66
N LEU A 21 -3.72 -3.54 11.81
CA LEU A 21 -3.62 -3.97 10.41
C LEU A 21 -2.61 -3.12 9.63
N PHE A 22 -2.67 -1.79 9.79
CA PHE A 22 -1.74 -0.86 9.14
C PHE A 22 -0.29 -1.18 9.48
N ARG A 23 0.03 -1.35 10.78
CA ARG A 23 1.38 -1.67 11.23
C ARG A 23 1.87 -3.00 10.69
N ARG A 24 1.00 -4.00 10.62
CA ARG A 24 1.37 -5.28 10.01
C ARG A 24 1.69 -5.13 8.52
N PHE A 25 0.91 -4.35 7.78
CA PHE A 25 1.22 -4.04 6.38
C PHE A 25 2.52 -3.23 6.23
N GLU A 26 2.77 -2.25 7.10
CA GLU A 26 4.01 -1.47 7.13
C GLU A 26 5.25 -2.38 7.25
N THR A 27 5.20 -3.42 8.09
CA THR A 27 6.30 -4.40 8.17
C THR A 27 6.57 -5.14 6.86
N PHE A 28 5.57 -5.32 5.99
CA PHE A 28 5.78 -5.95 4.68
C PHE A 28 6.53 -5.01 3.74
N VAL A 29 6.17 -3.72 3.77
CA VAL A 29 6.85 -2.70 2.96
C VAL A 29 8.29 -2.53 3.42
N GLU A 30 8.53 -2.41 4.73
CA GLU A 30 9.87 -2.26 5.30
C GLU A 30 10.79 -3.45 5.00
N ARG A 31 10.24 -4.66 4.93
CA ARG A 31 10.98 -5.88 4.56
C ARG A 31 11.48 -5.91 3.12
N CYS A 32 10.91 -5.11 2.23
CA CYS A 32 11.37 -5.02 0.84
C CYS A 32 12.67 -4.20 0.71
N GLY A 33 12.84 -3.20 1.59
CA GLY A 33 13.99 -2.30 1.59
C GLY A 33 13.57 -0.85 1.81
N PHE A 34 14.52 0.09 1.61
CA PHE A 34 14.24 1.50 1.83
C PHE A 34 13.14 2.01 0.89
N SER A 35 12.15 2.69 1.47
CA SER A 35 11.15 3.52 0.81
C SER A 35 10.84 4.74 1.68
N GLU A 36 10.46 5.84 1.05
CA GLU A 36 10.05 7.06 1.75
C GLU A 36 8.53 6.99 2.01
N PRO A 37 8.09 7.00 3.29
CA PRO A 37 6.69 7.17 3.61
C PRO A 37 6.26 8.61 3.32
N ALA A 38 5.13 8.78 2.64
CA ALA A 38 4.51 10.06 2.30
C ALA A 38 3.08 10.09 2.86
N PRO A 39 2.92 10.40 4.16
CA PRO A 39 1.63 10.41 4.83
C PRO A 39 0.79 11.62 4.41
N ARG A 40 -0.51 11.36 4.18
CA ARG A 40 -1.57 12.34 3.96
C ARG A 40 -2.64 12.12 5.03
N SER A 41 -3.52 13.10 5.21
CA SER A 41 -4.64 12.97 6.18
C SER A 41 -5.51 11.72 6.00
N SER A 42 -5.63 11.20 4.78
CA SER A 42 -6.49 10.06 4.46
C SER A 42 -5.74 8.78 4.10
N ILE A 43 -4.43 8.80 3.85
CA ILE A 43 -3.68 7.65 3.32
C ILE A 43 -2.19 7.84 3.55
N VAL A 44 -1.46 6.75 3.79
CA VAL A 44 0.01 6.76 3.72
C VAL A 44 0.43 6.08 2.43
N TYR A 45 1.28 6.77 1.65
CA TYR A 45 1.94 6.17 0.50
C TYR A 45 3.37 5.78 0.85
N TRP A 46 3.87 4.74 0.20
CA TRP A 46 5.30 4.44 0.17
C TRP A 46 5.81 4.61 -1.25
N ARG A 47 6.91 5.36 -1.37
CA ARG A 47 7.55 5.61 -2.66
C ARG A 47 9.04 5.33 -2.61
N ARG A 48 9.57 4.96 -3.76
CA ARG A 48 10.98 5.12 -4.07
C ARG A 48 11.06 6.28 -5.06
N THR A 49 11.40 6.01 -6.32
CA THR A 49 11.22 6.97 -7.41
C THR A 49 9.74 7.18 -7.74
N ARG A 50 8.92 6.12 -7.63
CA ARG A 50 7.47 6.15 -7.78
C ARG A 50 6.78 5.60 -6.55
N VAL A 51 5.54 6.04 -6.31
CA VAL A 51 4.62 5.35 -5.39
C VAL A 51 4.37 3.95 -5.94
N PHE A 52 4.52 2.95 -5.08
CA PHE A 52 4.25 1.54 -5.41
C PHE A 52 3.21 0.92 -4.47
N ALA A 53 3.03 1.50 -3.28
CA ALA A 53 2.05 1.05 -2.30
C ALA A 53 1.40 2.24 -1.60
N GLY A 54 0.17 2.04 -1.12
CA GLY A 54 -0.50 2.93 -0.20
C GLY A 54 -1.47 2.18 0.69
N ALA A 55 -1.69 2.69 1.90
CA ALA A 55 -2.58 2.08 2.86
C ALA A 55 -3.40 3.14 3.59
N TYR A 56 -4.70 2.90 3.69
CA TYR A 56 -5.57 3.75 4.49
C TYR A 56 -6.56 2.96 5.34
N ILE A 57 -6.83 3.51 6.51
CA ILE A 57 -7.71 2.93 7.52
C ILE A 57 -9.08 3.56 7.35
N GLU A 58 -10.08 2.71 7.13
CA GLU A 58 -11.49 3.06 7.12
C GLU A 58 -12.16 2.33 8.29
N ARG A 59 -12.43 3.05 9.38
CA ARG A 59 -12.89 2.46 10.65
C ARG A 59 -11.93 1.35 11.12
N ARG A 60 -12.38 0.10 11.13
CA ARG A 60 -11.64 -1.09 11.62
C ARG A 60 -10.97 -1.90 10.51
N ARG A 61 -11.11 -1.49 9.25
CA ARG A 61 -10.53 -2.19 8.09
C ARG A 61 -9.39 -1.38 7.48
N LEU A 62 -8.49 -2.08 6.82
CA LEU A 62 -7.42 -1.49 6.05
C LEU A 62 -7.72 -1.67 4.56
N GLU A 63 -7.56 -0.63 3.78
CA GLU A 63 -7.58 -0.70 2.33
C GLU A 63 -6.21 -0.36 1.78
N LEU A 64 -5.75 -1.19 0.85
CA LEU A 64 -4.44 -1.13 0.24
C LEU A 64 -4.59 -0.70 -1.22
N ASN A 65 -3.65 0.10 -1.69
CA ASN A 65 -3.37 0.29 -3.10
C ASN A 65 -2.00 -0.33 -3.38
N ILE A 66 -1.92 -1.27 -4.31
CA ILE A 66 -0.68 -1.87 -4.78
C ILE A 66 -0.57 -1.64 -6.28
N ASP A 67 0.47 -0.95 -6.71
CA ASP A 67 0.70 -0.62 -8.12
C ASP A 67 1.57 -1.70 -8.76
N LEU A 68 1.08 -2.32 -9.83
CA LEU A 68 1.78 -3.37 -10.57
C LEU A 68 1.86 -3.05 -12.07
N LEU A 69 2.79 -3.69 -12.77
CA LEU A 69 2.92 -3.59 -14.24
C LEU A 69 2.09 -4.62 -15.01
N ARG A 70 1.36 -5.46 -14.28
CA ARG A 70 0.43 -6.47 -14.79
C ARG A 70 -0.85 -6.45 -13.96
N GLU A 71 -1.91 -7.05 -14.48
CA GLU A 71 -3.10 -7.33 -13.69
C GLU A 71 -2.85 -8.52 -12.76
N ALA A 72 -3.35 -8.44 -11.53
CA ALA A 72 -3.24 -9.48 -10.52
C ALA A 72 -4.60 -9.75 -9.88
N GLU A 73 -4.95 -11.02 -9.77
CA GLU A 73 -6.12 -11.47 -9.02
C GLU A 73 -5.75 -11.75 -7.58
N HIS A 74 -6.67 -11.46 -6.66
CA HIS A 74 -6.50 -11.79 -5.24
C HIS A 74 -7.87 -11.89 -4.56
N PRO A 75 -8.08 -12.80 -3.57
CA PRO A 75 -9.36 -12.90 -2.86
C PRO A 75 -9.81 -11.61 -2.15
N CYS A 76 -8.85 -10.76 -1.79
CA CYS A 76 -9.10 -9.45 -1.16
C CYS A 76 -9.22 -8.28 -2.16
N LEU A 77 -9.05 -8.53 -3.47
CA LEU A 77 -9.14 -7.50 -4.51
C LEU A 77 -10.58 -6.98 -4.61
N ILE A 78 -10.74 -5.66 -4.58
CA ILE A 78 -12.03 -5.00 -4.78
C ILE A 78 -12.13 -4.27 -6.11
N ALA A 79 -11.00 -3.82 -6.66
CA ALA A 79 -10.92 -3.21 -7.98
C ALA A 79 -9.47 -3.25 -8.48
N ALA A 80 -9.30 -3.38 -9.79
CA ALA A 80 -8.05 -3.08 -10.47
C ALA A 80 -8.35 -2.05 -11.57
N PHE A 81 -7.52 -1.02 -11.70
CA PHE A 81 -7.71 -0.01 -12.73
C PHE A 81 -6.38 0.58 -13.22
N PRO A 82 -6.26 0.90 -14.52
CA PRO A 82 -5.07 1.51 -15.07
C PRO A 82 -4.92 2.94 -14.54
N THR A 83 -3.86 3.19 -13.78
CA THR A 83 -3.49 4.52 -13.26
C THR A 83 -2.60 5.26 -14.26
N THR A 84 -1.88 4.52 -15.10
CA THR A 84 -1.17 5.04 -16.28
C THR A 84 -1.23 4.02 -17.42
N LYS A 85 -0.56 4.30 -18.54
CA LYS A 85 -0.39 3.33 -19.63
C LYS A 85 0.26 2.01 -19.23
N ARG A 86 1.09 1.99 -18.18
CA ARG A 86 1.86 0.79 -17.77
C ARG A 86 1.54 0.29 -16.36
N VAL A 87 0.87 1.10 -15.54
CA VAL A 87 0.66 0.81 -14.11
C VAL A 87 -0.82 0.60 -13.86
N ILE A 88 -1.13 -0.51 -13.20
CA ILE A 88 -2.46 -0.88 -12.74
C ILE A 88 -2.45 -0.83 -11.22
N THR A 89 -3.30 0.02 -10.64
CA THR A 89 -3.51 0.06 -9.20
C THR A 89 -4.52 -1.01 -8.81
N HIS A 90 -4.12 -1.88 -7.90
CA HIS A 90 -4.94 -2.91 -7.30
C HIS A 90 -5.39 -2.42 -5.93
N ARG A 91 -6.68 -2.24 -5.76
CA ARG A 91 -7.28 -1.87 -4.48
C ARG A 91 -7.71 -3.14 -3.78
N LEU A 92 -7.17 -3.39 -2.59
CA LEU A 92 -7.49 -4.55 -1.77
C LEU A 92 -8.12 -4.12 -0.45
N ARG A 93 -8.99 -4.96 0.10
CA ARG A 93 -9.61 -4.75 1.41
C ARG A 93 -9.21 -5.85 2.38
N ILE A 94 -8.63 -5.42 3.49
CA ILE A 94 -8.18 -6.26 4.60
C ILE A 94 -9.08 -5.99 5.80
N THR A 95 -9.75 -7.03 6.26
CA THR A 95 -10.62 -7.03 7.44
C THR A 95 -10.09 -7.91 8.57
N ASP A 96 -9.14 -8.79 8.28
CA ASP A 96 -8.54 -9.72 9.22
C ASP A 96 -7.01 -9.78 9.05
N ALA A 97 -6.28 -9.92 10.15
CA ALA A 97 -4.83 -9.96 10.13
C ALA A 97 -4.25 -11.18 9.38
N ALA A 98 -4.99 -12.29 9.31
CA ALA A 98 -4.61 -13.47 8.54
C ALA A 98 -4.61 -13.24 7.03
N GLN A 99 -5.33 -12.22 6.54
CA GLN A 99 -5.29 -11.83 5.11
C GLN A 99 -4.01 -11.07 4.75
N LEU A 100 -3.29 -10.53 5.75
CA LEU A 100 -1.93 -10.02 5.58
C LEU A 100 -0.96 -11.20 5.69
N ASP A 101 -0.92 -11.97 4.60
CA ASP A 101 -0.14 -13.19 4.45
C ASP A 101 0.94 -13.04 3.36
N GLU A 102 1.53 -14.18 2.99
CA GLU A 102 2.57 -14.30 1.99
C GLU A 102 2.14 -13.81 0.60
N SER A 103 0.87 -13.96 0.25
CA SER A 103 0.37 -13.57 -1.08
C SER A 103 0.30 -12.04 -1.21
N ILE A 104 -0.16 -11.34 -0.17
CA ILE A 104 -0.06 -9.87 -0.11
C ILE A 104 1.40 -9.42 -0.08
N ARG A 105 2.26 -10.12 0.69
CA ARG A 105 3.69 -9.80 0.76
C ARG A 105 4.35 -9.89 -0.62
N ALA A 106 4.03 -10.91 -1.41
CA ALA A 106 4.56 -11.09 -2.75
C ALA A 106 4.13 -9.94 -3.69
N LEU A 107 2.88 -9.48 -3.62
CA LEU A 107 2.40 -8.34 -4.42
C LEU A 107 3.14 -7.04 -4.04
N VAL A 108 3.39 -6.81 -2.76
CA VAL A 108 4.13 -5.63 -2.29
C VAL A 108 5.59 -5.67 -2.76
N ALA A 109 6.22 -6.85 -2.71
CA ALA A 109 7.60 -7.03 -3.19
C ALA A 109 7.70 -6.78 -4.70
N GLU A 110 6.78 -7.33 -5.50
CA GLU A 110 6.72 -7.07 -6.94
C GLU A 110 6.53 -5.57 -7.23
N ALA A 111 5.60 -4.91 -6.55
CA ALA A 111 5.39 -3.47 -6.69
C ALA A 111 6.66 -2.66 -6.34
N TYR A 112 7.35 -3.05 -5.26
CA TYR A 112 8.59 -2.42 -4.81
C TYR A 112 9.71 -2.52 -5.85
N ASP A 113 9.85 -3.67 -6.49
CA ASP A 113 10.90 -3.97 -7.47
C ASP A 113 10.60 -3.39 -8.86
N ASP A 114 9.37 -3.54 -9.34
CA ASP A 114 9.01 -3.21 -10.73
C ASP A 114 8.51 -1.77 -10.88
N VAL A 115 7.72 -1.28 -9.93
CA VAL A 115 7.12 0.06 -9.99
C VAL A 115 7.97 1.07 -9.22
N GLY A 116 8.50 0.67 -8.06
CA GLY A 116 9.28 1.52 -7.16
C GLY A 116 10.41 2.32 -7.84
N PRO A 117 11.32 1.69 -8.63
CA PRO A 117 12.39 2.39 -9.37
C PRO A 117 11.88 3.36 -10.44
N GLY A 118 10.58 3.35 -10.73
CA GLY A 118 9.95 4.09 -11.80
C GLY A 118 9.79 3.24 -13.07
N THR A 119 8.79 3.58 -13.88
CA THR A 119 8.44 2.80 -15.08
C THR A 119 9.25 3.17 -16.33
N ARG A 120 10.38 3.86 -16.16
CA ARG A 120 11.27 4.26 -17.26
C ARG A 120 12.25 3.11 -17.54
N GLY A 121 11.78 2.15 -18.31
CA GLY A 121 12.56 1.09 -18.94
C GLY A 121 11.76 0.59 -20.15
N GLY A 122 12.24 0.91 -21.34
CA GLY A 122 11.56 0.69 -22.63
C GLY A 122 11.73 1.91 -23.51
#